data_AF-A0A8C1XSM3-F1
#
_entry.id   AF-A0A8C1XSM3-F1
#
_cell.length_a   1.000
_cell.length_b   1.000
_cell.length_c   1.000
_cell.angle_alpha   90.00
_cell.angle_beta   90.00
_cell.angle_gamma   90.00
#
_symmetry.space_group_name_H-M   'P 1'
#
loop_
_entity.id
_entity.type
_entity.pdbx_description
1 polymer ?
#
loop_
_entity_poly.entity_id
_entity_poly.type
_entity_poly.pdbx_seq_one_letter_code
_entity_poly.pdbx_strand_id
1 'polypeptide(L)'
;MDNPQQFGYTGAPPPPFSDPAGLDGAVYAGGGAGPPPPPAAGHTWNLYQHPPPAVQHHWPPFPPFDPSRPPPGSFEPPQHSENPPPSWSQNQWRPPEHHFTRQVPPNQHPFPDAAAPSYQSSARLEVYTSNRQNYPFNSQSMNRPWLDGHQNQSTSISKTASDEESAQRSRDEQWIQSFLLKRRTKSPEPKRTESKPSISQVREKLYGTVQMLSELNRVCQVLKDNLENEDVWTESLSKATALKNSIQERLTGLKDPDAVGGLKRRLQQIKKKRARMRRRKMQQREEEQEQEARRAEREAEIDKWQMKRILEVEEKNREKELKLAADAVLSEVRKKQADAKRMLDILKSLEKLRKLRKEAAARKGMFPGKESDERFEGHLERLRSLICKRTAVYATEEKALRVMLEGEQEEERKRDREKRLKREKEKLLQKKREVDTMLFGAELHPDHPLQPFLDYYTQAERSLPALIQIRREWDQFLVSDKHPDGTSVPQGWVLPDQPADDIWATALEK
;
A
#
# COMPACT_ATOMS: atom_id res chain seq x y z
N MET A 1 15.33 -41.61 -65.28
CA MET A 1 16.11 -41.45 -64.04
C MET A 1 15.11 -41.18 -62.91
N ASP A 2 14.14 -42.05 -62.63
CA ASP A 2 14.27 -43.37 -61.97
C ASP A 2 15.10 -43.24 -60.68
N ASN A 3 14.67 -43.54 -59.45
CA ASN A 3 13.51 -44.25 -58.90
C ASN A 3 13.41 -43.86 -57.38
N PRO A 4 12.28 -44.08 -56.70
CA PRO A 4 11.98 -43.64 -55.33
C PRO A 4 12.11 -44.76 -54.28
N GLN A 5 12.14 -44.41 -52.98
CA GLN A 5 11.78 -45.28 -51.83
C GLN A 5 11.14 -44.37 -50.77
N GLN A 6 9.82 -44.38 -50.56
CA GLN A 6 8.98 -45.32 -49.79
C GLN A 6 9.21 -45.34 -48.26
N PHE A 7 8.26 -44.68 -47.60
CA PHE A 7 7.58 -44.91 -46.31
C PHE A 7 8.09 -45.95 -45.30
N GLY A 8 8.03 -45.55 -44.02
CA GLY A 8 7.97 -46.43 -42.85
C GLY A 8 7.44 -45.71 -41.61
N TYR A 9 6.15 -45.31 -41.61
CA TYR A 9 5.42 -44.96 -40.39
C TYR A 9 5.09 -46.26 -39.65
N THR A 10 5.63 -46.44 -38.44
CA THR A 10 5.16 -47.46 -37.49
C THR A 10 4.58 -46.75 -36.27
N GLY A 11 3.25 -46.64 -36.25
CA GLY A 11 2.50 -46.28 -35.05
C GLY A 11 2.54 -47.44 -34.06
N ALA A 12 2.95 -47.16 -32.83
CA ALA A 12 2.83 -48.07 -31.71
C ALA A 12 1.42 -47.97 -31.11
N PRO A 13 0.72 -49.08 -30.84
CA PRO A 13 -0.54 -49.06 -30.12
C PRO A 13 -0.30 -48.89 -28.60
N PRO A 14 -1.23 -48.24 -27.87
CA PRO A 14 -1.16 -48.15 -26.41
C PRO A 14 -1.45 -49.51 -25.73
N PRO A 15 -0.91 -49.75 -24.52
CA PRO A 15 -1.10 -51.00 -23.80
C PRO A 15 -2.52 -51.13 -23.21
N PRO A 16 -3.02 -52.36 -23.01
CA PRO A 16 -4.35 -52.62 -22.44
C PRO A 16 -4.38 -52.40 -20.92
N PHE A 17 -5.50 -51.83 -20.45
CA PHE A 17 -5.86 -51.73 -19.04
C PHE A 17 -6.07 -53.13 -18.45
N SER A 18 -5.37 -53.40 -17.35
CA SER A 18 -5.58 -54.57 -16.49
C SER A 18 -6.32 -54.13 -15.23
N ASP A 19 -7.56 -54.60 -15.06
CA ASP A 19 -8.28 -54.59 -13.79
C ASP A 19 -7.65 -55.59 -12.80
N PRO A 20 -7.64 -55.27 -11.50
CA PRO A 20 -7.79 -56.29 -10.48
C PRO A 20 -9.16 -56.18 -9.81
N ALA A 21 -9.91 -57.27 -9.94
CA ALA A 21 -11.06 -57.60 -9.12
C ALA A 21 -10.62 -58.08 -7.72
N GLY A 22 -11.49 -57.83 -6.74
CA GLY A 22 -11.51 -58.49 -5.43
C GLY A 22 -10.97 -57.65 -4.28
N LEU A 23 -11.61 -57.50 -3.11
CA LEU A 23 -12.92 -57.84 -2.55
C LEU A 23 -12.90 -57.23 -1.12
N ASP A 24 -14.04 -57.26 -0.43
CA ASP A 24 -14.29 -56.84 0.97
C ASP A 24 -14.56 -55.33 1.17
N GLY A 25 -15.69 -54.85 1.72
CA GLY A 25 -16.78 -55.53 2.41
C GLY A 25 -17.15 -54.77 3.69
N ALA A 26 -18.02 -53.76 3.61
CA ALA A 26 -18.86 -53.20 4.69
C ALA A 26 -19.71 -52.06 4.08
N VAL A 27 -21.01 -52.20 3.80
CA VAL A 27 -22.17 -52.28 4.71
C VAL A 27 -22.19 -51.18 5.78
N TYR A 28 -22.84 -50.04 5.48
CA TYR A 28 -24.05 -49.60 6.17
C TYR A 28 -24.78 -48.49 5.39
N ALA A 29 -26.11 -48.63 5.33
CA ALA A 29 -27.10 -47.68 4.81
C ALA A 29 -27.04 -46.33 5.55
N GLY A 30 -27.58 -45.20 5.09
CA GLY A 30 -28.58 -44.91 4.05
C GLY A 30 -29.36 -43.65 4.47
N GLY A 31 -29.87 -42.90 3.49
CA GLY A 31 -30.88 -41.84 3.66
C GLY A 31 -30.34 -40.52 4.23
N GLY A 32 -30.77 -39.34 3.80
CA GLY A 32 -31.82 -38.96 2.87
C GLY A 32 -31.90 -37.44 2.94
N ALA A 33 -32.05 -36.80 1.78
CA ALA A 33 -32.22 -35.37 1.67
C ALA A 33 -33.58 -34.95 2.26
N GLY A 34 -33.59 -33.89 3.05
CA GLY A 34 -34.79 -33.20 3.52
C GLY A 34 -34.48 -31.72 3.78
N PRO A 35 -35.33 -30.78 3.35
CA PRO A 35 -35.11 -29.34 3.47
C PRO A 35 -35.52 -28.81 4.87
N PRO A 36 -34.95 -27.68 5.34
CA PRO A 36 -35.33 -27.10 6.62
C PRO A 36 -36.69 -26.36 6.58
N PRO A 37 -37.49 -26.40 7.66
CA PRO A 37 -38.81 -25.76 7.77
C PRO A 37 -38.75 -24.24 8.12
N PRO A 38 -39.87 -23.50 7.97
CA PRO A 38 -39.92 -22.03 7.98
C PRO A 38 -39.99 -21.39 9.40
N PRO A 39 -39.78 -20.06 9.52
CA PRO A 39 -39.70 -19.39 10.81
C PRO A 39 -41.07 -19.07 11.39
N ALA A 40 -41.28 -19.41 12.66
CA ALA A 40 -42.45 -18.98 13.44
C ALA A 40 -42.12 -17.72 14.26
N ALA A 41 -43.06 -16.78 14.24
CA ALA A 41 -43.06 -15.51 14.93
C ALA A 41 -43.44 -15.64 16.42
N GLY A 42 -42.90 -14.75 17.25
CA GLY A 42 -43.54 -14.40 18.54
C GLY A 42 -42.60 -14.00 19.67
N HIS A 43 -42.46 -12.68 19.87
CA HIS A 43 -42.23 -12.00 21.16
C HIS A 43 -40.81 -12.16 21.77
N THR A 44 -40.14 -11.19 22.40
CA THR A 44 -40.49 -9.94 23.10
C THR A 44 -39.25 -9.02 23.10
N TRP A 45 -39.47 -7.70 23.09
CA TRP A 45 -38.45 -6.69 23.33
C TRP A 45 -37.93 -6.73 24.78
N ASN A 46 -36.61 -6.81 24.96
CA ASN A 46 -35.88 -6.40 26.18
C ASN A 46 -34.49 -5.88 25.73
N LEU A 47 -34.27 -4.57 25.73
CA LEU A 47 -33.68 -3.76 26.81
C LEU A 47 -32.19 -4.10 27.07
N TYR A 48 -31.32 -3.20 26.60
CA TYR A 48 -29.91 -2.97 26.96
C TYR A 48 -29.22 -4.04 27.82
N GLN A 49 -28.34 -4.84 27.21
CA GLN A 49 -27.26 -5.51 27.93
C GLN A 49 -26.03 -4.60 28.03
N HIS A 50 -25.58 -4.44 29.26
CA HIS A 50 -24.33 -3.79 29.66
C HIS A 50 -23.09 -4.48 29.03
N PRO A 51 -21.97 -3.76 28.87
CA PRO A 51 -20.71 -4.39 28.47
C PRO A 51 -20.21 -5.36 29.57
N PRO A 52 -19.46 -6.41 29.20
CA PRO A 52 -18.90 -7.36 30.16
C PRO A 52 -17.85 -6.70 31.07
N PRO A 53 -17.67 -7.17 32.31
CA PRO A 53 -16.63 -6.67 33.20
C PRO A 53 -15.23 -7.05 32.69
N ALA A 54 -14.28 -6.14 32.89
CA ALA A 54 -12.88 -6.33 32.53
C ALA A 54 -12.29 -7.55 33.25
N VAL A 55 -11.69 -8.45 32.46
CA VAL A 55 -10.88 -9.57 32.96
C VAL A 55 -9.64 -8.98 33.63
N GLN A 56 -9.52 -9.14 34.95
CA GLN A 56 -8.31 -8.79 35.69
C GLN A 56 -7.22 -9.80 35.36
N HIS A 57 -6.25 -9.39 34.52
CA HIS A 57 -4.99 -10.09 34.36
C HIS A 57 -4.18 -9.98 35.65
N HIS A 58 -4.05 -11.10 36.33
CA HIS A 58 -3.23 -11.33 37.51
C HIS A 58 -1.81 -11.52 37.01
N TRP A 59 -0.99 -10.48 37.12
CA TRP A 59 0.45 -10.59 36.95
C TRP A 59 1.03 -11.41 38.10
N PRO A 60 2.02 -12.30 37.85
CA PRO A 60 2.69 -13.01 38.93
C PRO A 60 3.42 -11.99 39.84
N PRO A 61 3.49 -12.24 41.15
CA PRO A 61 4.16 -11.34 42.08
C PRO A 61 5.65 -11.25 41.74
N PHE A 62 6.17 -10.03 41.68
CA PHE A 62 7.60 -9.78 41.54
C PHE A 62 8.35 -10.36 42.76
N PRO A 63 9.52 -11.00 42.55
CA PRO A 63 10.32 -11.50 43.66
C PRO A 63 10.82 -10.34 44.54
N PRO A 64 10.96 -10.56 45.86
CA PRO A 64 11.45 -9.54 46.78
C PRO A 64 12.86 -9.09 46.40
N PHE A 65 13.09 -7.79 46.51
CA PHE A 65 14.34 -7.11 46.18
C PHE A 65 15.49 -7.63 47.05
N ASP A 66 16.48 -8.25 46.41
CA ASP A 66 17.73 -8.72 47.04
C ASP A 66 18.82 -7.64 46.86
N PRO A 67 19.21 -6.92 47.92
CA PRO A 67 20.22 -5.87 47.85
C PRO A 67 21.64 -6.39 47.55
N SER A 68 21.82 -7.71 47.43
CA SER A 68 23.09 -8.35 47.09
C SER A 68 23.37 -8.44 45.58
N ARG A 69 22.39 -8.10 44.72
CA ARG A 69 22.54 -8.19 43.26
C ARG A 69 22.76 -6.80 42.63
N PRO A 70 23.89 -6.57 41.92
CA PRO A 70 24.05 -5.35 41.14
C PRO A 70 23.12 -5.35 39.90
N PRO A 71 22.67 -4.16 39.45
CA PRO A 71 21.73 -4.02 38.34
C PRO A 71 22.36 -4.46 37.00
N PRO A 72 21.57 -5.01 36.06
CA PRO A 72 22.09 -5.45 34.78
C PRO A 72 22.39 -4.26 33.86
N GLY A 73 23.69 -4.05 33.60
CA GLY A 73 24.22 -3.67 32.28
C GLY A 73 24.21 -2.20 31.87
N SER A 74 25.12 -1.40 32.43
CA SER A 74 25.71 -0.26 31.72
C SER A 74 27.08 -0.70 31.15
N PHE A 75 27.21 -0.70 29.83
CA PHE A 75 28.47 -0.99 29.13
C PHE A 75 29.48 0.14 29.40
N GLU A 76 30.65 -0.22 29.92
CA GLU A 76 31.83 0.63 30.05
C GLU A 76 32.90 0.14 29.04
N PRO A 77 33.61 1.03 28.33
CA PRO A 77 34.59 0.64 27.30
C PRO A 77 35.91 0.14 27.92
N PRO A 78 36.68 -0.72 27.24
CA PRO A 78 37.85 -1.35 27.82
C PRO A 78 39.01 -0.37 27.97
N GLN A 79 39.55 -0.30 29.19
CA GLN A 79 40.85 0.31 29.45
C GLN A 79 41.97 -0.60 28.93
N HIS A 80 42.79 -0.06 28.04
CA HIS A 80 44.03 -0.69 27.58
C HIS A 80 45.16 -0.38 28.58
N SER A 81 45.76 -1.46 29.07
CA SER A 81 46.97 -1.51 29.89
C SER A 81 48.21 -1.02 29.11
N GLU A 82 49.04 -0.28 29.84
CA GLU A 82 50.38 0.17 29.46
C GLU A 82 51.34 -1.00 29.15
N ASN A 83 51.93 -0.98 27.96
CA ASN A 83 53.35 -1.27 27.69
C ASN A 83 53.66 -1.08 26.19
N PRO A 84 54.73 -0.36 25.81
CA PRO A 84 54.97 0.05 24.42
C PRO A 84 55.83 -0.95 23.63
N PRO A 85 55.61 -1.11 22.31
CA PRO A 85 56.59 -1.69 21.40
C PRO A 85 57.35 -0.59 20.61
N PRO A 86 58.49 -0.95 19.98
CA PRO A 86 59.52 0.00 19.59
C PRO A 86 59.25 0.71 18.26
N SER A 87 59.98 1.80 18.11
CA SER A 87 60.13 2.68 16.96
C SER A 87 60.51 1.96 15.64
N TRP A 88 60.03 2.47 14.50
CA TRP A 88 60.84 3.02 13.40
C TRP A 88 60.00 3.47 12.16
N SER A 89 60.44 4.59 11.58
CA SER A 89 60.30 5.17 10.21
C SER A 89 58.95 5.14 9.45
N GLN A 90 58.34 6.28 9.10
CA GLN A 90 58.72 7.31 8.09
C GLN A 90 58.58 6.83 6.62
N ASN A 91 57.47 7.21 5.97
CA ASN A 91 57.40 7.89 4.67
C ASN A 91 55.93 8.20 4.29
N GLN A 92 55.57 9.48 4.25
CA GLN A 92 55.35 10.29 3.03
C GLN A 92 54.10 9.86 2.25
N TRP A 93 53.04 10.68 2.31
CA TRP A 93 52.33 11.26 1.15
C TRP A 93 51.41 12.40 1.66
N ARG A 94 51.72 13.63 1.26
CA ARG A 94 50.87 14.84 1.42
C ARG A 94 49.84 14.90 0.28
N PRO A 95 48.73 15.65 0.50
CA PRO A 95 48.24 16.60 -0.51
C PRO A 95 48.19 18.04 0.03
N PRO A 96 48.11 19.05 -0.86
CA PRO A 96 48.59 20.40 -0.59
C PRO A 96 47.55 21.35 0.03
N GLU A 97 48.06 22.26 0.85
CA GLU A 97 47.36 23.43 1.37
C GLU A 97 47.28 24.54 0.30
N HIS A 98 46.12 25.18 0.21
CA HIS A 98 45.98 26.53 -0.30
C HIS A 98 45.63 27.46 0.86
N HIS A 99 46.59 28.30 1.26
CA HIS A 99 46.36 29.44 2.11
C HIS A 99 45.76 30.58 1.29
N PHE A 100 44.65 31.17 1.76
CA PHE A 100 44.36 32.57 1.50
C PHE A 100 43.97 33.25 2.80
N THR A 101 44.75 34.27 3.12
CA THR A 101 44.69 35.16 4.26
C THR A 101 43.51 36.11 4.16
N ARG A 102 42.77 36.31 5.26
CA ARG A 102 42.12 37.60 5.50
C ARG A 102 41.99 37.90 6.99
N GLN A 103 42.54 39.04 7.36
CA GLN A 103 42.60 39.60 8.70
C GLN A 103 41.21 40.08 9.16
N VAL A 104 40.96 39.95 10.46
CA VAL A 104 39.86 40.59 11.21
C VAL A 104 40.50 41.49 12.27
N PRO A 105 40.05 42.74 12.46
CA PRO A 105 40.31 43.49 13.67
C PRO A 105 39.13 43.45 14.66
N PRO A 106 39.39 43.61 15.97
CA PRO A 106 38.44 43.36 17.06
C PRO A 106 37.74 44.66 17.53
N ASN A 107 36.55 44.55 18.14
CA ASN A 107 36.11 45.55 19.11
C ASN A 107 35.12 45.02 20.18
N GLN A 108 35.68 44.84 21.37
CA GLN A 108 35.24 45.20 22.73
C GLN A 108 33.73 45.25 23.11
N HIS A 109 33.43 44.47 24.17
CA HIS A 109 32.33 44.51 25.15
C HIS A 109 32.22 45.88 25.89
N PRO A 110 31.25 46.17 26.81
CA PRO A 110 30.31 45.27 27.52
C PRO A 110 28.85 45.76 27.75
N PHE A 111 27.97 44.80 28.05
CA PHE A 111 26.64 45.02 28.66
C PHE A 111 26.73 45.03 30.20
N PRO A 112 25.84 45.74 30.90
CA PRO A 112 25.44 45.38 32.25
C PRO A 112 23.99 44.86 32.32
N ASP A 113 23.80 43.93 33.24
CA ASP A 113 22.57 43.32 33.72
C ASP A 113 21.50 44.33 34.18
N ALA A 114 20.22 43.99 34.00
CA ALA A 114 19.20 44.14 35.05
C ALA A 114 17.83 43.51 34.67
N ALA A 115 17.44 42.54 35.49
CA ALA A 115 16.12 42.31 36.10
C ALA A 115 14.83 42.27 35.24
N ALA A 116 14.14 41.13 35.36
CA ALA A 116 12.72 40.95 35.06
C ALA A 116 11.82 41.57 36.15
N PRO A 117 10.57 41.93 35.79
CA PRO A 117 9.47 41.82 36.73
C PRO A 117 8.29 40.99 36.17
N SER A 118 7.76 40.17 37.06
CA SER A 118 6.43 39.58 37.00
C SER A 118 5.35 40.65 37.04
N TYR A 119 4.26 40.49 36.28
CA TYR A 119 2.91 40.86 36.74
C TYR A 119 1.84 40.08 35.98
N GLN A 120 0.88 39.56 36.75
CA GLN A 120 -0.39 39.02 36.28
C GLN A 120 -1.23 40.14 35.66
N SER A 121 -1.98 39.86 34.59
CA SER A 121 -3.37 40.32 34.52
C SER A 121 -4.19 39.64 33.43
N SER A 122 -5.39 39.30 33.83
CA SER A 122 -6.57 38.85 33.10
C SER A 122 -6.94 39.73 31.90
N ALA A 123 -7.25 39.12 30.75
CA ALA A 123 -8.24 39.66 29.82
C ALA A 123 -8.75 38.58 28.85
N ARG A 124 -10.05 38.26 28.98
CA ARG A 124 -10.88 37.71 27.91
C ARG A 124 -10.85 38.68 26.73
N LEU A 125 -10.58 38.19 25.51
CA LEU A 125 -11.18 38.74 24.30
C LEU A 125 -11.39 37.64 23.27
N GLU A 126 -12.64 37.47 22.84
CA GLU A 126 -12.99 36.70 21.66
C GLU A 126 -12.35 37.31 20.42
N VAL A 127 -11.73 36.49 19.57
CA VAL A 127 -11.46 36.87 18.19
C VAL A 127 -11.77 35.68 17.27
N TYR A 128 -12.75 35.93 16.39
CA TYR A 128 -13.05 35.17 15.18
C TYR A 128 -11.77 34.85 14.38
N THR A 129 -11.52 33.59 14.07
CA THR A 129 -10.59 33.21 13.00
C THR A 129 -11.37 32.58 11.84
N SER A 130 -11.51 33.39 10.79
CA SER A 130 -12.04 33.00 9.50
C SER A 130 -11.03 32.11 8.76
N ASN A 131 -11.44 30.86 8.58
CA ASN A 131 -11.13 29.92 7.51
C ASN A 131 -10.38 30.52 6.29
N ARG A 132 -9.06 30.25 6.18
CA ARG A 132 -8.31 30.32 4.91
C ARG A 132 -8.23 28.92 4.32
N GLN A 133 -8.85 28.74 3.16
CA GLN A 133 -8.69 27.54 2.33
C GLN A 133 -7.28 27.52 1.75
N ASN A 134 -6.50 26.52 2.13
CA ASN A 134 -5.29 26.09 1.43
C ASN A 134 -5.71 25.25 0.21
N TYR A 135 -5.26 25.64 -0.97
CA TYR A 135 -5.18 24.75 -2.14
C TYR A 135 -3.90 23.90 -2.05
N PRO A 136 -3.94 22.59 -2.33
CA PRO A 136 -2.75 21.77 -2.42
C PRO A 136 -2.12 21.93 -3.81
N PHE A 137 -0.87 22.39 -3.81
CA PHE A 137 0.02 22.40 -4.98
C PHE A 137 0.46 20.96 -5.27
N ASN A 138 0.14 20.49 -6.47
CA ASN A 138 0.48 19.17 -6.99
C ASN A 138 1.94 19.16 -7.46
N SER A 139 2.83 18.48 -6.74
CA SER A 139 4.24 18.32 -7.10
C SER A 139 4.58 16.86 -7.39
N GLN A 140 4.20 16.36 -8.56
CA GLN A 140 4.78 15.15 -9.15
C GLN A 140 4.91 15.30 -10.68
N SER A 141 6.07 15.76 -11.13
CA SER A 141 6.60 15.41 -12.45
C SER A 141 8.10 15.66 -12.46
N MET A 142 8.86 14.64 -12.06
CA MET A 142 10.28 14.50 -12.31
C MET A 142 10.45 13.09 -12.86
N ASN A 143 10.57 12.98 -14.19
CA ASN A 143 11.49 12.09 -14.91
C ASN A 143 11.07 11.98 -16.39
N ARG A 144 11.68 12.80 -17.25
CA ARG A 144 12.03 12.37 -18.60
C ARG A 144 13.36 12.99 -19.07
N PRO A 145 14.07 12.30 -19.99
CA PRO A 145 15.51 12.43 -20.18
C PRO A 145 15.86 13.55 -21.15
N TRP A 146 17.04 14.12 -20.92
CA TRP A 146 17.70 15.11 -21.75
C TRP A 146 17.93 14.60 -23.17
N LEU A 147 17.51 15.40 -24.15
CA LEU A 147 18.02 15.42 -25.51
C LEU A 147 18.27 16.88 -25.88
N ASP A 148 19.49 17.14 -26.34
CA ASP A 148 20.04 18.43 -26.72
C ASP A 148 19.21 19.17 -27.76
N GLY A 149 19.21 20.51 -27.67
CA GLY A 149 18.95 21.40 -28.79
C GLY A 149 18.03 22.58 -28.48
N HIS A 150 18.57 23.78 -28.65
CA HIS A 150 17.91 25.10 -28.79
C HIS A 150 17.92 26.04 -27.57
N GLN A 151 18.93 26.90 -27.61
CA GLN A 151 19.07 28.18 -26.92
C GLN A 151 17.92 29.16 -27.22
N ASN A 152 17.54 29.90 -26.17
CA ASN A 152 17.09 31.30 -26.15
C ASN A 152 15.70 31.65 -26.74
N GLN A 153 14.59 31.30 -26.08
CA GLN A 153 13.33 32.07 -26.18
C GLN A 153 12.46 32.17 -24.89
N SER A 154 12.90 31.66 -23.74
CA SER A 154 11.99 31.51 -22.57
C SER A 154 11.94 32.70 -21.59
N THR A 155 12.67 33.79 -21.82
CA THR A 155 12.79 34.90 -20.85
C THR A 155 11.77 36.04 -21.06
N SER A 156 11.00 36.04 -22.15
CA SER A 156 10.00 37.11 -22.41
C SER A 156 8.58 36.78 -21.91
N ILE A 157 8.23 35.49 -21.80
CA ILE A 157 6.86 35.04 -21.47
C ILE A 157 6.57 35.13 -19.96
N SER A 158 7.60 35.05 -19.11
CA SER A 158 7.42 35.10 -17.65
C SER A 158 7.14 36.50 -17.09
N LYS A 159 7.55 37.57 -17.80
CA LYS A 159 7.25 38.96 -17.40
C LYS A 159 5.80 39.33 -17.70
N THR A 160 5.24 38.89 -18.83
CA THR A 160 3.87 39.22 -19.23
C THR A 160 2.82 38.52 -18.36
N ALA A 161 3.07 37.26 -17.96
CA ALA A 161 2.15 36.52 -17.08
C ALA A 161 2.04 37.13 -15.66
N SER A 162 3.15 37.66 -15.12
CA SER A 162 3.16 38.33 -13.80
C SER A 162 2.43 39.68 -13.83
N ASP A 163 2.54 40.41 -14.94
CA ASP A 163 1.85 41.69 -15.13
C ASP A 163 0.34 41.49 -15.38
N GLU A 164 -0.03 40.43 -16.10
CA GLU A 164 -1.44 40.04 -16.28
C GLU A 164 -2.09 39.59 -14.97
N GLU A 165 -1.41 38.80 -14.14
CA GLU A 165 -1.89 38.46 -12.80
C GLU A 165 -2.06 39.69 -11.90
N SER A 166 -1.15 40.66 -12.01
CA SER A 166 -1.19 41.90 -11.21
C SER A 166 -2.32 42.84 -11.68
N ALA A 167 -2.55 42.91 -12.99
CA ALA A 167 -3.69 43.62 -13.57
C ALA A 167 -5.01 42.94 -13.20
N GLN A 168 -5.06 41.61 -13.19
CA GLN A 168 -6.24 40.85 -12.77
C GLN A 168 -6.54 41.05 -11.29
N ARG A 169 -5.52 40.98 -10.42
CA ARG A 169 -5.66 41.29 -8.98
C ARG A 169 -6.22 42.69 -8.74
N SER A 170 -5.78 43.69 -9.51
CA SER A 170 -6.29 45.06 -9.40
C SER A 170 -7.76 45.18 -9.81
N ARG A 171 -8.18 44.47 -10.86
CA ARG A 171 -9.60 44.40 -11.27
C ARG A 171 -10.46 43.68 -10.23
N ASP A 172 -9.96 42.59 -9.68
CA ASP A 172 -10.66 41.82 -8.65
C ASP A 172 -10.80 42.64 -7.36
N GLU A 173 -9.76 43.40 -6.99
CA GLU A 173 -9.79 44.29 -5.83
C GLU A 173 -10.77 45.44 -6.01
N GLN A 174 -10.80 46.07 -7.20
CA GLN A 174 -11.82 47.06 -7.55
C GLN A 174 -13.23 46.48 -7.55
N TRP A 175 -13.40 45.24 -8.04
CA TRP A 175 -14.67 44.54 -8.00
C TRP A 175 -15.12 44.24 -6.57
N ILE A 176 -14.22 43.78 -5.69
CA ILE A 176 -14.50 43.54 -4.27
C ILE A 176 -14.88 44.85 -3.59
N GLN A 177 -14.14 45.95 -3.81
CA GLN A 177 -14.46 47.26 -3.24
C GLN A 177 -15.84 47.75 -3.70
N SER A 178 -16.14 47.62 -5.00
CA SER A 178 -17.45 47.93 -5.58
C SER A 178 -18.57 47.07 -4.99
N PHE A 179 -18.30 45.78 -4.79
CA PHE A 179 -19.22 44.82 -4.21
C PHE A 179 -19.51 45.12 -2.74
N LEU A 180 -18.47 45.44 -1.96
CA LEU A 180 -18.60 45.85 -0.56
C LEU A 180 -19.35 47.18 -0.42
N LEU A 181 -19.08 48.17 -1.27
CA LEU A 181 -19.81 49.44 -1.33
C LEU A 181 -21.30 49.24 -1.68
N LYS A 182 -21.61 48.36 -2.64
CA LYS A 182 -22.99 47.98 -3.01
C LYS A 182 -23.72 47.19 -1.90
N ARG A 183 -22.99 46.45 -1.06
CA ARG A 183 -23.55 45.76 0.12
C ARG A 183 -23.78 46.71 1.29
N ARG A 184 -22.87 47.67 1.52
CA ARG A 184 -22.97 48.64 2.62
C ARG A 184 -24.12 49.63 2.41
N THR A 185 -24.41 49.97 1.16
CA THR A 185 -25.56 50.82 0.77
C THR A 185 -26.91 50.08 0.76
N LYS A 186 -26.91 48.75 0.85
CA LYS A 186 -28.11 47.91 0.94
C LYS A 186 -28.20 47.17 2.27
N SER A 187 -27.79 47.79 3.37
CA SER A 187 -28.33 47.39 4.67
C SER A 187 -29.72 48.01 4.76
N PRO A 188 -30.82 47.25 4.60
CA PRO A 188 -32.11 47.78 4.97
C PRO A 188 -32.02 48.06 6.46
N GLU A 189 -32.36 49.27 6.89
CA GLU A 189 -32.71 49.48 8.29
C GLU A 189 -33.66 48.35 8.72
N PRO A 190 -33.47 47.78 9.93
CA PRO A 190 -34.31 46.70 10.40
C PRO A 190 -35.74 47.22 10.52
N LYS A 191 -36.54 47.07 9.45
CA LYS A 191 -37.99 47.20 9.51
C LYS A 191 -38.40 46.23 10.61
N ARG A 192 -38.89 46.78 11.71
CA ARG A 192 -39.57 46.06 12.78
C ARG A 192 -40.77 45.37 12.14
N THR A 193 -40.51 44.21 11.54
CA THR A 193 -41.57 43.30 11.14
C THR A 193 -42.14 42.79 12.45
N GLU A 194 -43.41 43.10 12.67
CA GLU A 194 -44.21 42.54 13.76
C GLU A 194 -43.82 41.08 13.95
N SER A 195 -43.44 40.76 15.18
CA SER A 195 -42.78 39.51 15.54
C SER A 195 -43.69 38.33 15.25
N LYS A 196 -43.63 37.82 14.01
CA LYS A 196 -44.32 36.61 13.59
C LYS A 196 -44.07 35.53 14.65
N PRO A 197 -45.11 34.91 15.21
CA PRO A 197 -44.99 34.10 16.41
C PRO A 197 -43.94 33.01 16.22
N SER A 198 -43.04 32.87 17.21
CA SER A 198 -41.98 31.88 17.18
C SER A 198 -42.56 30.47 17.26
N ILE A 199 -41.94 29.49 16.60
CA ILE A 199 -42.38 28.09 16.64
C ILE A 199 -42.48 27.59 18.08
N SER A 200 -41.60 28.08 18.97
CA SER A 200 -41.63 27.76 20.41
C SER A 200 -42.87 28.32 21.10
N GLN A 201 -43.21 29.59 20.84
CA GLN A 201 -44.37 30.26 21.45
C GLN A 201 -45.70 29.64 20.98
N VAL A 202 -45.78 29.25 19.70
CA VAL A 202 -46.96 28.57 19.17
C VAL A 202 -47.09 27.18 19.77
N ARG A 203 -45.98 26.46 19.90
CA ARG A 203 -45.92 25.15 20.56
C ARG A 203 -46.37 25.25 22.01
N GLU A 204 -45.89 26.24 22.76
CA GLU A 204 -46.27 26.49 24.16
C GLU A 204 -47.75 26.84 24.29
N LYS A 205 -48.26 27.75 23.45
CA LYS A 205 -49.69 28.09 23.40
C LYS A 205 -50.56 26.87 23.10
N LEU A 206 -50.15 26.03 22.15
CA LEU A 206 -50.84 24.79 21.79
C LEU A 206 -50.86 23.78 22.94
N TYR A 207 -49.74 23.55 23.62
CA TYR A 207 -49.70 22.65 24.77
C TYR A 207 -50.50 23.20 25.96
N GLY A 208 -50.43 24.51 26.20
CA GLY A 208 -51.22 25.16 27.24
C GLY A 208 -52.73 25.13 26.97
N THR A 209 -53.18 25.23 25.71
CA THR A 209 -54.61 25.06 25.38
C THR A 209 -55.07 23.62 25.55
N VAL A 210 -54.24 22.63 25.21
CA VAL A 210 -54.54 21.21 25.45
C VAL A 210 -54.66 20.92 26.95
N GLN A 211 -53.80 21.52 27.78
CA GLN A 211 -53.89 21.41 29.25
C GLN A 211 -55.21 22.01 29.78
N MET A 212 -55.57 23.23 29.40
CA MET A 212 -56.85 23.83 29.82
C MET A 212 -58.07 23.03 29.34
N LEU A 213 -57.98 22.37 28.18
CA LEU A 213 -59.04 21.50 27.68
C LEU A 213 -59.20 20.23 28.53
N SER A 214 -58.09 19.69 29.05
CA SER A 214 -58.13 18.60 30.03
C SER A 214 -58.73 19.04 31.37
N GLU A 215 -58.45 20.26 31.82
CA GLU A 215 -59.06 20.85 33.02
C GLU A 215 -60.56 21.10 32.84
N LEU A 216 -60.98 21.62 31.68
CA LEU A 216 -62.38 21.80 31.33
C LEU A 216 -63.13 20.47 31.35
N ASN A 217 -62.56 19.41 30.77
CA ASN A 217 -63.16 18.07 30.84
C ASN A 217 -63.34 17.58 32.28
N ARG A 218 -62.37 17.85 33.16
CA ARG A 218 -62.45 17.51 34.58
C ARG A 218 -63.59 18.27 35.27
N VAL A 219 -63.72 19.57 35.01
CA VAL A 219 -64.81 20.40 35.58
C VAL A 219 -66.18 19.98 35.03
N CYS A 220 -66.27 19.62 33.75
CA CYS A 220 -67.48 19.06 33.15
C CYS A 220 -67.87 17.71 33.77
N GLN A 221 -66.90 16.90 34.22
CA GLN A 221 -67.20 15.66 34.94
C GLN A 221 -67.76 15.96 36.35
N VAL A 222 -67.15 16.89 37.07
CA VAL A 222 -67.65 17.35 38.39
C VAL A 222 -69.08 17.90 38.29
N LEU A 223 -69.39 18.64 37.22
CA LEU A 223 -70.75 19.14 36.94
C LEU A 223 -71.78 18.00 36.74
N LYS A 224 -71.39 16.90 36.09
CA LYS A 224 -72.25 15.73 35.89
C LYS A 224 -72.50 14.97 37.19
N ASP A 225 -71.50 14.95 38.08
CA ASP A 225 -71.55 14.19 39.32
C ASP A 225 -72.27 14.93 40.46
N ASN A 226 -72.51 16.25 40.34
CA ASN A 226 -73.09 17.11 41.38
C ASN A 226 -74.37 17.85 40.93
N LEU A 227 -75.33 17.12 40.36
CA LEU A 227 -76.60 17.71 39.86
C LEU A 227 -77.56 18.19 40.96
N GLU A 228 -77.40 17.68 42.19
CA GLU A 228 -78.31 17.96 43.32
C GLU A 228 -77.81 19.10 44.22
N ASN A 229 -76.58 19.57 44.03
CA ASN A 229 -75.95 20.59 44.86
C ASN A 229 -75.79 21.90 44.07
N GLU A 230 -76.78 22.78 44.19
CA GLU A 230 -76.86 24.07 43.47
C GLU A 230 -75.63 24.96 43.65
N ASP A 231 -75.04 25.02 44.85
CA ASP A 231 -73.87 25.87 45.11
C ASP A 231 -72.61 25.34 44.40
N VAL A 232 -72.39 24.02 44.44
CA VAL A 232 -71.25 23.37 43.75
C VAL A 232 -71.47 23.38 42.24
N TRP A 233 -72.72 23.26 41.79
CA TRP A 233 -73.09 23.28 40.39
C TRP A 233 -72.90 24.67 39.76
N THR A 234 -73.34 25.73 40.43
CA THR A 234 -73.13 27.12 39.97
C THR A 234 -71.65 27.53 39.95
N GLU A 235 -70.86 27.14 40.95
CA GLU A 235 -69.42 27.41 40.98
C GLU A 235 -68.65 26.65 39.89
N SER A 236 -68.96 25.37 39.68
CA SER A 236 -68.33 24.56 38.64
C SER A 236 -68.76 24.96 37.22
N LEU A 237 -70.00 25.44 37.04
CA LEU A 237 -70.47 26.03 35.79
C LEU A 237 -69.74 27.34 35.46
N SER A 238 -69.52 28.18 36.48
CA SER A 238 -68.73 29.42 36.36
C SER A 238 -67.28 29.12 35.98
N LYS A 239 -66.66 28.09 36.58
CA LYS A 239 -65.30 27.64 36.23
C LYS A 239 -65.24 27.06 34.82
N ALA A 240 -66.22 26.26 34.40
CA ALA A 240 -66.28 25.68 33.06
C ALA A 240 -66.46 26.74 31.97
N THR A 241 -67.32 27.74 32.22
CA THR A 241 -67.54 28.86 31.29
C THR A 241 -66.31 29.76 31.19
N ALA A 242 -65.62 30.03 32.30
CA ALA A 242 -64.34 30.74 32.29
C ALA A 242 -63.27 30.00 31.48
N LEU A 243 -63.09 28.69 31.72
CA LEU A 243 -62.14 27.86 30.96
C LEU A 243 -62.50 27.78 29.47
N LYS A 244 -63.78 27.66 29.13
CA LYS A 244 -64.26 27.68 27.75
C LYS A 244 -63.88 29.00 27.06
N ASN A 245 -64.10 30.13 27.73
CA ASN A 245 -63.78 31.45 27.20
C ASN A 245 -62.27 31.62 27.00
N SER A 246 -61.44 31.22 27.98
CA SER A 246 -59.98 31.25 27.87
C SER A 246 -59.45 30.33 26.76
N ILE A 247 -60.06 29.16 26.55
CA ILE A 247 -59.71 28.27 25.44
C ILE A 247 -60.09 28.91 24.11
N GLN A 248 -61.30 29.48 23.98
CA GLN A 248 -61.74 30.18 22.77
C GLN A 248 -60.81 31.33 22.40
N GLU A 249 -60.43 32.16 23.38
CA GLU A 249 -59.51 33.27 23.20
C GLU A 249 -58.12 32.81 22.73
N ARG A 250 -57.57 31.73 23.29
CA ARG A 250 -56.28 31.20 22.81
C ARG A 250 -56.39 30.52 21.45
N LEU A 251 -57.56 29.97 21.10
CA LEU A 251 -57.78 29.29 19.83
C LEU A 251 -57.97 30.26 18.66
N THR A 252 -58.53 31.45 18.87
CA THR A 252 -58.70 32.46 17.80
C THR A 252 -57.36 32.83 17.18
N GLY A 253 -56.31 33.04 18.00
CA GLY A 253 -54.96 33.30 17.53
C GLY A 253 -54.23 32.11 16.90
N LEU A 254 -54.68 30.87 17.17
CA LEU A 254 -54.12 29.64 16.59
C LEU A 254 -54.84 29.20 15.29
N LYS A 255 -56.08 29.65 15.08
CA LYS A 255 -56.93 29.33 13.92
C LYS A 255 -56.69 30.25 12.71
N ASP A 256 -55.90 31.32 12.88
CA ASP A 256 -55.54 32.20 11.77
C ASP A 256 -54.83 31.40 10.64
N PRO A 257 -55.45 31.28 9.45
CA PRO A 257 -54.92 30.47 8.35
C PRO A 257 -53.57 30.99 7.85
N ASP A 258 -53.30 32.30 7.95
CA ASP A 258 -52.05 32.89 7.51
C ASP A 258 -50.90 32.60 8.47
N ALA A 259 -51.17 32.67 9.79
CA ALA A 259 -50.23 32.24 10.81
C ALA A 259 -49.87 30.75 10.68
N VAL A 260 -50.87 29.87 10.51
CA VAL A 260 -50.66 28.42 10.34
C VAL A 260 -49.93 28.10 9.03
N GLY A 261 -50.28 28.76 7.93
CA GLY A 261 -49.57 28.63 6.65
C GLY A 261 -48.12 29.11 6.75
N GLY A 262 -47.84 30.18 7.49
CA GLY A 262 -46.50 30.66 7.80
C GLY A 262 -45.67 29.65 8.60
N LEU A 263 -46.27 29.05 9.63
CA LEU A 263 -45.65 28.00 10.47
C LEU A 263 -45.31 26.74 9.67
N LYS A 264 -46.26 26.23 8.87
CA LYS A 264 -46.03 25.07 8.00
C LYS A 264 -44.87 25.31 7.04
N ARG A 265 -44.80 26.49 6.41
CA ARG A 265 -43.69 26.88 5.52
C ARG A 265 -42.35 26.89 6.27
N ARG A 266 -42.29 27.47 7.48
CA ARG A 266 -41.06 27.47 8.31
C ARG A 266 -40.61 26.06 8.69
N LEU A 267 -41.52 25.18 9.09
CA LEU A 267 -41.21 23.78 9.42
C LEU A 267 -40.67 23.01 8.21
N GLN A 268 -41.26 23.21 7.03
CA GLN A 268 -40.76 22.62 5.78
C GLN A 268 -39.36 23.14 5.43
N GLN A 269 -39.09 24.44 5.61
CA GLN A 269 -37.75 25.01 5.42
C GLN A 269 -36.73 24.40 6.39
N ILE A 270 -37.09 24.21 7.66
CA ILE A 270 -36.22 23.55 8.65
C ILE A 270 -35.95 22.10 8.26
N LYS A 271 -36.98 21.35 7.85
CA LYS A 271 -36.83 19.96 7.38
C LYS A 271 -35.90 19.88 6.17
N LYS A 272 -36.10 20.73 5.17
CA LYS A 272 -35.23 20.83 3.98
C LYS A 272 -33.79 21.21 4.36
N LYS A 273 -33.60 22.19 5.25
CA LYS A 273 -32.27 22.59 5.75
C LYS A 273 -31.56 21.43 6.45
N ARG A 274 -32.23 20.74 7.39
CA ARG A 274 -31.67 19.59 8.11
C ARG A 274 -31.33 18.44 7.17
N ALA A 275 -32.19 18.14 6.19
CA ALA A 275 -31.93 17.11 5.18
C ALA A 275 -30.68 17.45 4.35
N ARG A 276 -30.55 18.70 3.87
CA ARG A 276 -29.35 19.15 3.16
C ARG A 276 -28.08 19.05 4.00
N MET A 277 -28.14 19.48 5.27
CA MET A 277 -26.99 19.37 6.19
C MET A 277 -26.58 17.90 6.42
N ARG A 278 -27.55 16.98 6.55
CA ARG A 278 -27.26 15.54 6.70
C ARG A 278 -26.60 14.98 5.44
N ARG A 279 -27.10 15.30 4.24
CA ARG A 279 -26.50 14.89 2.96
C ARG A 279 -25.09 15.42 2.81
N ARG A 280 -24.87 16.71 3.08
CA ARG A 280 -23.53 17.32 3.03
C ARG A 280 -22.56 16.66 4.01
N LYS A 281 -23.01 16.36 5.24
CA LYS A 281 -22.18 15.67 6.25
C LYS A 281 -21.85 14.23 5.83
N MET A 282 -22.77 13.55 5.17
CA MET A 282 -22.54 12.20 4.64
C MET A 282 -21.51 12.23 3.51
N GLN A 283 -21.67 13.15 2.55
CA GLN A 283 -20.71 13.35 1.45
C GLN A 283 -19.31 13.71 1.97
N GLN A 284 -19.23 14.58 2.99
CA GLN A 284 -17.93 14.92 3.60
C GLN A 284 -17.25 13.71 4.23
N ARG A 285 -18.00 12.85 4.93
CA ARG A 285 -17.44 11.63 5.52
C ARG A 285 -16.99 10.64 4.46
N GLU A 286 -17.76 10.49 3.39
CA GLU A 286 -17.43 9.62 2.26
C GLU A 286 -16.17 10.12 1.55
N GLU A 287 -16.06 11.42 1.31
CA GLU A 287 -14.86 12.04 0.74
C GLU A 287 -13.64 11.90 1.67
N GLU A 288 -13.82 12.10 2.98
CA GLU A 288 -12.77 11.88 3.98
C GLU A 288 -12.30 10.42 3.99
N GLN A 289 -13.23 9.46 3.96
CA GLN A 289 -12.92 8.03 3.89
C GLN A 289 -12.22 7.64 2.58
N GLU A 290 -12.65 8.18 1.45
CA GLU A 290 -12.00 7.94 0.16
C GLU A 290 -10.59 8.55 0.12
N GLN A 291 -10.41 9.74 0.70
CA GLN A 291 -9.07 10.33 0.84
C GLN A 291 -8.18 9.52 1.78
N GLU A 292 -8.73 8.99 2.87
CA GLU A 292 -8.00 8.11 3.79
C GLU A 292 -7.63 6.78 3.13
N ALA A 293 -8.55 6.17 2.37
CA ALA A 293 -8.27 4.97 1.57
C ALA A 293 -7.15 5.23 0.56
N ARG A 294 -7.20 6.35 -0.18
CA ARG A 294 -6.13 6.76 -1.11
C ARG A 294 -4.79 7.06 -0.41
N ARG A 295 -4.80 7.46 0.86
CA ARG A 295 -3.57 7.61 1.66
C ARG A 295 -3.05 6.24 2.08
N ALA A 296 -3.92 5.38 2.61
CA ALA A 296 -3.58 4.04 3.03
C ALA A 296 -3.06 3.17 1.87
N GLU A 297 -3.61 3.30 0.66
CA GLU A 297 -3.11 2.62 -0.54
C GLU A 297 -1.68 3.05 -0.88
N ARG A 298 -1.40 4.35 -0.85
CA ARG A 298 -0.05 4.89 -1.10
C ARG A 298 0.94 4.46 -0.01
N GLU A 299 0.52 4.48 1.25
CA GLU A 299 1.33 3.99 2.38
C GLU A 299 1.62 2.48 2.22
N ALA A 300 0.62 1.68 1.86
CA ALA A 300 0.80 0.26 1.60
C ALA A 300 1.73 -0.01 0.39
N GLU A 301 1.72 0.84 -0.63
CA GLU A 301 2.68 0.76 -1.74
C GLU A 301 4.11 1.09 -1.29
N ILE A 302 4.27 2.11 -0.45
CA ILE A 302 5.56 2.46 0.16
C ILE A 302 6.08 1.29 1.01
N ASP A 303 5.24 0.71 1.86
CA ASP A 303 5.60 -0.42 2.71
C ASP A 303 5.99 -1.64 1.89
N LYS A 304 5.23 -1.95 0.83
CA LYS A 304 5.58 -3.03 -0.13
C LYS A 304 6.94 -2.78 -0.77
N TRP A 305 7.24 -1.54 -1.14
CA TRP A 305 8.54 -1.19 -1.72
C TRP A 305 9.67 -1.30 -0.69
N GLN A 306 9.47 -0.80 0.52
CA GLN A 306 10.44 -0.91 1.60
C GLN A 306 10.72 -2.37 1.96
N MET A 307 9.69 -3.20 2.07
CA MET A 307 9.82 -4.63 2.34
C MET A 307 10.63 -5.32 1.23
N LYS A 308 10.32 -5.06 -0.04
CA LYS A 308 11.12 -5.58 -1.16
C LYS A 308 12.58 -5.16 -1.05
N ARG A 309 12.84 -3.91 -0.66
CA ARG A 309 14.21 -3.40 -0.55
C ARG A 309 14.97 -4.01 0.61
N ILE A 310 14.31 -4.21 1.75
CA ILE A 310 14.88 -4.89 2.92
C ILE A 310 15.23 -6.34 2.55
N LEU A 311 14.31 -7.05 1.91
CA LEU A 311 14.54 -8.44 1.46
C LEU A 311 15.71 -8.53 0.48
N GLU A 312 15.81 -7.62 -0.50
CA GLU A 312 16.95 -7.58 -1.43
C GLU A 312 18.29 -7.36 -0.71
N VAL A 313 18.33 -6.53 0.33
CA VAL A 313 19.55 -6.27 1.11
C VAL A 313 19.89 -7.48 1.98
N GLU A 314 18.88 -8.09 2.61
CA GLU A 314 19.05 -9.27 3.44
C GLU A 314 19.54 -10.48 2.62
N GLU A 315 18.98 -10.70 1.42
CA GLU A 315 19.42 -11.74 0.48
C GLU A 315 20.89 -11.54 0.09
N LYS A 316 21.28 -10.32 -0.30
CA LYS A 316 22.68 -9.99 -0.58
C LYS A 316 23.60 -10.17 0.63
N ASN A 317 23.09 -9.98 1.83
CA ASN A 317 23.89 -10.19 3.04
C ASN A 317 24.07 -11.69 3.31
N ARG A 318 23.00 -12.49 3.17
CA ARG A 318 23.06 -13.95 3.25
C ARG A 318 24.03 -14.55 2.22
N GLU A 319 24.01 -14.07 0.98
CA GLU A 319 24.95 -14.49 -0.07
C GLU A 319 26.41 -14.22 0.33
N LYS A 320 26.70 -13.03 0.89
CA LYS A 320 28.05 -12.69 1.37
C LYS A 320 28.47 -13.57 2.53
N GLU A 321 27.59 -13.81 3.49
CA GLU A 321 27.85 -14.69 4.63
C GLU A 321 28.15 -16.12 4.18
N LEU A 322 27.38 -16.64 3.22
CA LEU A 322 27.60 -17.97 2.64
C LEU A 322 28.96 -18.05 1.93
N LYS A 323 29.32 -17.02 1.15
CA LYS A 323 30.63 -16.93 0.51
C LYS A 323 31.77 -16.88 1.54
N LEU A 324 31.64 -16.07 2.59
CA LEU A 324 32.64 -15.98 3.65
C LEU A 324 32.79 -17.32 4.39
N ALA A 325 31.69 -18.02 4.64
CA ALA A 325 31.72 -19.35 5.24
C ALA A 325 32.46 -20.37 4.34
N ALA A 326 32.19 -20.34 3.04
CA ALA A 326 32.89 -21.21 2.09
C ALA A 326 34.39 -20.89 1.99
N ASP A 327 34.76 -19.61 1.92
CA ASP A 327 36.15 -19.15 1.91
C ASP A 327 36.87 -19.54 3.22
N ALA A 328 36.19 -19.48 4.37
CA ALA A 328 36.73 -19.90 5.65
C ALA A 328 37.08 -21.40 5.64
N VAL A 329 36.17 -22.27 5.20
CA VAL A 329 36.40 -23.72 5.09
C VAL A 329 37.55 -24.03 4.13
N LEU A 330 37.58 -23.38 2.95
CA LEU A 330 38.69 -23.55 1.99
C LEU A 330 40.03 -23.08 2.58
N SER A 331 40.05 -21.96 3.30
CA SER A 331 41.26 -21.45 3.95
C SER A 331 41.80 -22.42 5.01
N GLU A 332 40.91 -23.12 5.71
CA GLU A 332 41.29 -24.14 6.68
C GLU A 332 41.95 -25.35 6.00
N VAL A 333 41.38 -25.84 4.90
CA VAL A 333 41.98 -26.93 4.12
C VAL A 333 43.36 -26.53 3.57
N ARG A 334 43.50 -25.30 3.04
CA ARG A 334 44.81 -24.78 2.59
C ARG A 334 45.83 -24.67 3.73
N LYS A 335 45.38 -24.27 4.93
CA LYS A 335 46.23 -24.25 6.12
C LYS A 335 46.69 -25.66 6.49
N LYS A 336 45.79 -26.65 6.46
CA LYS A 336 46.12 -28.07 6.70
C LYS A 336 47.14 -28.60 5.68
N GLN A 337 47.01 -28.25 4.40
CA GLN A 337 48.00 -28.60 3.37
C GLN A 337 49.36 -27.94 3.63
N ALA A 338 49.39 -26.64 3.97
CA ALA A 338 50.62 -25.92 4.27
C ALA A 338 51.34 -26.50 5.50
N ASP A 339 50.59 -26.92 6.51
CA ASP A 339 51.13 -27.59 7.69
C ASP A 339 51.72 -28.97 7.37
N ALA A 340 51.03 -29.77 6.54
CA ALA A 340 51.56 -31.03 6.04
C ALA A 340 52.89 -30.86 5.27
N LYS A 341 52.99 -29.82 4.44
CA LYS A 341 54.23 -29.46 3.75
C LYS A 341 55.34 -29.07 4.74
N ARG A 342 55.01 -28.25 5.74
CA ARG A 342 55.94 -27.85 6.81
C ARG A 342 56.49 -29.07 7.55
N MET A 343 55.63 -30.02 7.92
CA MET A 343 56.05 -31.27 8.58
C MET A 343 57.01 -32.08 7.68
N LEU A 344 56.74 -32.20 6.38
CA LEU A 344 57.66 -32.86 5.45
C LEU A 344 59.02 -32.17 5.38
N ASP A 345 59.05 -30.84 5.39
CA ASP A 345 60.29 -30.07 5.36
C ASP A 345 61.10 -30.23 6.67
N ILE A 346 60.43 -30.37 7.82
CA ILE A 346 61.08 -30.75 9.08
C ILE A 346 61.68 -32.17 9.00
N LEU A 347 60.96 -33.15 8.44
CA LEU A 347 61.51 -34.50 8.28
C LEU A 347 62.75 -34.52 7.35
N LYS A 348 62.75 -33.68 6.30
CA LYS A 348 63.93 -33.52 5.43
C LYS A 348 65.11 -32.88 6.17
N SER A 349 64.88 -31.87 7.00
CA SER A 349 65.96 -31.24 7.77
C SER A 349 66.53 -32.18 8.84
N LEU A 350 65.68 -33.00 9.48
CA LEU A 350 66.10 -34.05 10.41
C LEU A 350 66.96 -35.12 9.74
N GLU A 351 66.58 -35.56 8.54
CA GLU A 351 67.40 -36.51 7.76
C GLU A 351 68.78 -35.93 7.46
N LYS A 352 68.83 -34.67 6.99
CA LYS A 352 70.11 -33.97 6.72
C LYS A 352 70.96 -33.85 7.99
N LEU A 353 70.37 -33.46 9.11
CA LEU A 353 71.05 -33.35 10.39
C LEU A 353 71.66 -34.69 10.82
N ARG A 354 70.92 -35.79 10.65
CA ARG A 354 71.44 -37.12 10.96
C ARG A 354 72.58 -37.53 10.03
N LYS A 355 72.48 -37.27 8.71
CA LYS A 355 73.58 -37.50 7.76
C LYS A 355 74.85 -36.76 8.16
N LEU A 356 74.75 -35.47 8.48
CA LEU A 356 75.89 -34.67 8.96
C LEU A 356 76.49 -35.23 10.26
N ARG A 357 75.66 -35.67 11.21
CA ARG A 357 76.14 -36.31 12.45
C ARG A 357 76.86 -37.64 12.19
N LYS A 358 76.35 -38.45 11.25
CA LYS A 358 77.00 -39.70 10.81
C LYS A 358 78.37 -39.42 10.18
N GLU A 359 78.44 -38.46 9.27
CA GLU A 359 79.70 -38.04 8.63
C GLU A 359 80.71 -37.50 9.65
N ALA A 360 80.26 -36.67 10.60
CA ALA A 360 81.13 -36.13 11.65
C ALA A 360 81.65 -37.22 12.60
N ALA A 361 80.83 -38.22 12.92
CA ALA A 361 81.26 -39.38 13.71
C ALA A 361 82.26 -40.24 12.94
N ALA A 362 82.01 -40.50 11.66
CA ALA A 362 82.91 -41.26 10.78
C ALA A 362 84.29 -40.61 10.67
N ARG A 363 84.37 -39.27 10.56
CA ARG A 363 85.65 -38.53 10.59
C ARG A 363 86.42 -38.69 11.91
N LYS A 364 85.72 -38.98 13.01
CA LYS A 364 86.32 -39.26 14.33
C LYS A 364 86.62 -40.76 14.53
N GLY A 365 86.44 -41.59 13.52
CA GLY A 365 86.63 -43.05 13.60
C GLY A 365 85.51 -43.79 14.33
N MET A 366 84.41 -43.12 14.69
CA MET A 366 83.26 -43.73 15.35
C MET A 366 82.14 -43.97 14.35
N PHE A 367 81.72 -45.21 14.19
CA PHE A 367 80.62 -45.58 13.31
C PHE A 367 79.36 -45.89 14.14
N PRO A 368 78.28 -45.10 14.01
CA PRO A 368 76.99 -45.46 14.59
C PRO A 368 76.54 -46.85 14.12
N GLY A 369 75.91 -47.64 14.99
CA GLY A 369 75.48 -49.00 14.67
C GLY A 369 74.42 -49.04 13.56
N LYS A 370 74.60 -49.93 12.57
CA LYS A 370 73.73 -50.05 11.38
C LYS A 370 72.25 -50.22 11.72
N GLU A 371 71.93 -51.03 12.73
CA GLU A 371 70.53 -51.23 13.18
C GLU A 371 69.85 -49.94 13.65
N SER A 372 70.59 -49.02 14.27
CA SER A 372 70.05 -47.76 14.78
C SER A 372 69.70 -46.78 13.65
N ASP A 373 70.41 -46.89 12.52
CA ASP A 373 70.16 -46.10 11.32
C ASP A 373 68.98 -46.66 10.54
N GLU A 374 68.91 -47.97 10.36
CA GLU A 374 67.78 -48.64 9.72
C GLU A 374 66.46 -48.36 10.47
N ARG A 375 66.48 -48.39 11.81
CA ARG A 375 65.31 -48.03 12.63
C ARG A 375 64.89 -46.57 12.44
N PHE A 376 65.85 -45.65 12.34
CA PHE A 376 65.55 -44.24 12.13
C PHE A 376 65.01 -43.96 10.74
N GLU A 377 65.62 -44.54 9.71
CA GLU A 377 65.15 -44.45 8.33
C GLU A 377 63.75 -45.05 8.20
N GLY A 378 63.50 -46.22 8.81
CA GLY A 378 62.18 -46.84 8.86
C GLY A 378 61.11 -45.96 9.55
N HIS A 379 61.46 -45.26 10.62
CA HIS A 379 60.56 -44.30 11.28
C HIS A 379 60.28 -43.07 10.41
N LEU A 380 61.30 -42.50 9.76
CA LEU A 380 61.14 -41.38 8.83
C LEU A 380 60.26 -41.77 7.64
N GLU A 381 60.47 -42.94 7.06
CA GLU A 381 59.72 -43.43 5.90
C GLU A 381 58.25 -43.64 6.23
N ARG A 382 57.97 -44.19 7.43
CA ARG A 382 56.59 -44.33 7.94
C ARG A 382 55.91 -42.99 8.13
N LEU A 383 56.60 -42.01 8.72
CA LEU A 383 56.05 -40.66 8.92
C LEU A 383 55.82 -39.93 7.59
N ARG A 384 56.75 -40.04 6.63
CA ARG A 384 56.58 -39.51 5.27
C ARG A 384 55.37 -40.13 4.58
N SER A 385 55.25 -41.45 4.64
CA SER A 385 54.11 -42.17 4.06
C SER A 385 52.78 -41.70 4.65
N LEU A 386 52.71 -41.50 5.98
CA LEU A 386 51.51 -40.98 6.64
C LEU A 386 51.18 -39.54 6.22
N ILE A 387 52.17 -38.65 6.18
CA ILE A 387 51.95 -37.26 5.76
C ILE A 387 51.55 -37.20 4.28
N CYS A 388 52.20 -37.98 3.40
CA CYS A 388 51.82 -38.06 1.98
C CYS A 388 50.37 -38.52 1.79
N LYS A 389 49.94 -39.56 2.52
CA LYS A 389 48.54 -40.01 2.50
C LYS A 389 47.59 -38.90 2.94
N ARG A 390 47.92 -38.18 4.01
CA ARG A 390 47.08 -37.09 4.54
C ARG A 390 47.03 -35.87 3.61
N THR A 391 48.14 -35.54 2.95
CA THR A 391 48.18 -34.49 1.91
C THR A 391 47.30 -34.84 0.72
N ALA A 392 47.28 -36.11 0.30
CA ALA A 392 46.40 -36.56 -0.79
C ALA A 392 44.92 -36.38 -0.43
N VAL A 393 44.53 -36.72 0.82
CA VAL A 393 43.16 -36.49 1.31
C VAL A 393 42.79 -35.01 1.28
N TYR A 394 43.65 -34.12 1.79
CA TYR A 394 43.39 -32.68 1.76
C TYR A 394 43.33 -32.10 0.33
N ALA A 395 44.08 -32.67 -0.61
CA ALA A 395 44.02 -32.28 -2.02
C ALA A 395 42.69 -32.70 -2.66
N THR A 396 42.19 -33.90 -2.34
CA THR A 396 40.88 -34.36 -2.81
C THR A 396 39.73 -33.57 -2.17
N GLU A 397 39.85 -33.23 -0.89
CA GLU A 397 38.87 -32.41 -0.16
C GLU A 397 38.77 -30.99 -0.74
N GLU A 398 39.91 -30.32 -0.99
CA GLU A 398 39.92 -29.01 -1.64
C GLU A 398 39.30 -29.06 -3.05
N LYS A 399 39.63 -30.11 -3.83
CA LYS A 399 39.07 -30.30 -5.16
C LYS A 399 37.56 -30.52 -5.12
N ALA A 400 37.06 -31.31 -4.17
CA ALA A 400 35.63 -31.55 -3.99
C ALA A 400 34.89 -30.26 -3.60
N LEU A 401 35.41 -29.51 -2.62
CA LEU A 401 34.83 -28.22 -2.20
C LEU A 401 34.78 -27.22 -3.36
N ARG A 402 35.84 -27.14 -4.17
CA ARG A 402 35.88 -26.25 -5.34
C ARG A 402 34.81 -26.60 -6.38
N VAL A 403 34.62 -27.90 -6.67
CA VAL A 403 33.57 -28.35 -7.60
C VAL A 403 32.17 -28.05 -7.05
N MET A 404 31.95 -28.20 -5.74
CA MET A 404 30.67 -27.85 -5.13
C MET A 404 30.38 -26.34 -5.25
N LEU A 405 31.37 -25.49 -4.98
CA LEU A 405 31.29 -24.04 -5.13
C LEU A 405 31.04 -23.60 -6.58
N GLU A 406 31.72 -24.23 -7.55
CA GLU A 406 31.51 -23.98 -8.98
C GLU A 406 30.12 -24.44 -9.43
N GLY A 407 29.62 -25.57 -8.91
CA GLY A 407 28.29 -26.09 -9.20
C GLY A 407 27.18 -25.17 -8.69
N GLU A 408 27.29 -24.67 -7.47
CA GLU A 408 26.34 -23.71 -6.89
C GLU A 408 26.33 -22.39 -7.67
N GLN A 409 27.51 -21.88 -8.05
CA GLN A 409 27.65 -20.68 -8.85
C GLN A 409 27.08 -20.85 -10.27
N GLU A 410 27.25 -22.01 -10.91
CA GLU A 410 26.65 -22.28 -12.22
C GLU A 410 25.12 -22.42 -12.13
N GLU A 411 24.59 -23.01 -11.05
CA GLU A 411 23.15 -23.08 -10.80
C GLU A 411 22.54 -21.69 -10.60
N GLU A 412 23.22 -20.81 -9.85
CA GLU A 412 22.83 -19.41 -9.70
C GLU A 412 22.81 -18.69 -11.06
N ARG A 413 23.86 -18.86 -11.88
CA ARG A 413 23.89 -18.30 -13.25
C ARG A 413 22.75 -18.81 -14.12
N LYS A 414 22.40 -20.10 -14.00
CA LYS A 414 21.27 -20.69 -14.73
C LYS A 414 19.93 -20.09 -14.28
N ARG A 415 19.71 -19.96 -12.96
CA ARG A 415 18.50 -19.32 -12.39
C ARG A 415 18.38 -17.86 -12.82
N ASP A 416 19.48 -17.13 -12.88
CA ASP A 416 19.51 -15.75 -13.37
C ASP A 416 19.18 -15.63 -14.86
N ARG A 417 19.72 -16.53 -15.70
CA ARG A 417 19.37 -16.61 -17.12
C ARG A 417 17.88 -16.92 -17.30
N GLU A 418 17.33 -17.86 -16.53
CA GLU A 418 15.91 -18.20 -16.57
C GLU A 418 15.02 -17.02 -16.13
N LYS A 419 15.38 -16.33 -15.04
CA LYS A 419 14.69 -15.10 -14.60
C LYS A 419 14.72 -14.03 -15.68
N ARG A 420 15.84 -13.85 -16.39
CA ARG A 420 15.95 -12.90 -17.51
C ARG A 420 15.05 -13.29 -18.68
N LEU A 421 15.08 -14.55 -19.10
CA LEU A 421 14.21 -15.05 -20.18
C LEU A 421 12.72 -14.91 -19.82
N LYS A 422 12.35 -15.16 -18.56
CA LYS A 422 10.98 -14.96 -18.08
C LYS A 422 10.56 -13.50 -18.16
N ARG A 423 11.42 -12.58 -17.72
CA ARG A 423 11.20 -11.13 -17.82
C ARG A 423 11.12 -10.65 -19.27
N GLU A 424 11.94 -11.20 -20.16
CA GLU A 424 11.89 -10.88 -21.59
C GLU A 424 10.59 -11.39 -22.23
N LYS A 425 10.19 -12.63 -21.95
CA LYS A 425 8.89 -13.16 -22.39
C LYS A 425 7.73 -12.32 -21.89
N GLU A 426 7.75 -11.91 -20.62
CA GLU A 426 6.72 -11.05 -20.04
C GLU A 426 6.68 -9.67 -20.72
N LYS A 427 7.84 -9.04 -20.95
CA LYS A 427 7.93 -7.78 -21.71
C LYS A 427 7.41 -7.91 -23.13
N LEU A 428 7.71 -9.02 -23.80
CA LEU A 428 7.26 -9.27 -25.17
C LEU A 428 5.75 -9.50 -25.22
N LEU A 429 5.21 -10.22 -24.24
CA LEU A 429 3.77 -10.38 -24.05
C LEU A 429 3.07 -9.05 -23.72
N GLN A 430 3.72 -8.19 -22.91
CA GLN A 430 3.23 -6.85 -22.61
C GLN A 430 3.17 -5.98 -23.86
N LYS A 431 4.24 -5.96 -24.66
CA LYS A 431 4.28 -5.26 -25.94
C LYS A 431 3.21 -5.78 -26.91
N LYS A 432 3.01 -7.10 -26.97
CA LYS A 432 1.94 -7.69 -27.77
C LYS A 432 0.58 -7.14 -27.33
N ARG A 433 0.28 -7.17 -26.03
CA ARG A 433 -0.96 -6.62 -25.47
C ARG A 433 -1.13 -5.13 -25.77
N GLU A 434 -0.06 -4.34 -25.68
CA GLU A 434 -0.07 -2.91 -26.03
C GLU A 434 -0.40 -2.70 -27.52
N VAL A 435 0.24 -3.46 -28.42
CA VAL A 435 -0.03 -3.42 -29.86
C VAL A 435 -1.47 -3.87 -30.16
N ASP A 436 -1.93 -4.96 -29.55
CA ASP A 436 -3.30 -5.45 -29.71
C ASP A 436 -4.31 -4.38 -29.25
N THR A 437 -4.04 -3.69 -28.13
CA THR A 437 -4.87 -2.58 -27.63
C THR A 437 -4.85 -1.37 -28.57
N MET A 438 -3.71 -1.07 -29.21
CA MET A 438 -3.61 0.04 -30.19
C MET A 438 -4.34 -0.26 -31.50
N LEU A 439 -4.30 -1.52 -31.97
CA LEU A 439 -4.91 -1.93 -33.25
C LEU A 439 -6.41 -2.18 -33.13
N PHE A 440 -6.84 -2.80 -32.03
CA PHE A 440 -8.21 -3.29 -31.88
C PHE A 440 -9.00 -2.59 -30.76
N GLY A 441 -8.36 -1.66 -30.04
CA GLY A 441 -8.96 -0.97 -28.90
C GLY A 441 -8.85 -1.75 -27.60
N ALA A 442 -9.26 -1.13 -26.49
CA ALA A 442 -9.29 -1.79 -25.19
C ALA A 442 -10.42 -2.84 -25.14
N GLU A 443 -10.15 -3.97 -24.49
CA GLU A 443 -11.19 -4.96 -24.20
C GLU A 443 -12.33 -4.28 -23.43
N LEU A 444 -13.55 -4.41 -23.96
CA LEU A 444 -14.74 -3.83 -23.35
C LEU A 444 -15.07 -4.57 -22.06
N HIS A 445 -15.51 -3.81 -21.04
CA HIS A 445 -16.01 -4.41 -19.81
C HIS A 445 -17.23 -5.30 -20.11
N PRO A 446 -17.45 -6.44 -19.42
CA PRO A 446 -18.59 -7.32 -19.67
C PRO A 446 -19.97 -6.62 -19.62
N ASP A 447 -20.09 -5.55 -18.82
CA ASP A 447 -21.32 -4.75 -18.70
C ASP A 447 -21.41 -3.58 -19.71
N HIS A 448 -20.49 -3.51 -20.67
CA HIS A 448 -20.46 -2.41 -21.64
C HIS A 448 -21.67 -2.54 -22.60
N PRO A 449 -22.39 -1.46 -22.92
CA PRO A 449 -23.58 -1.51 -23.79
C PRO A 449 -23.27 -2.02 -25.21
N LEU A 450 -22.02 -1.95 -25.65
CA LEU A 450 -21.57 -2.50 -26.94
C LEU A 450 -21.11 -3.97 -26.88
N GLN A 451 -21.06 -4.59 -25.69
CA GLN A 451 -20.61 -5.98 -25.53
C GLN A 451 -21.39 -6.98 -26.39
N PRO A 452 -22.73 -6.91 -26.49
CA PRO A 452 -23.48 -7.85 -27.35
C PRO A 452 -23.10 -7.75 -28.83
N PHE A 453 -22.73 -6.55 -29.30
CA PHE A 453 -22.28 -6.35 -30.68
C PHE A 453 -20.89 -6.94 -30.89
N LEU A 454 -19.98 -6.73 -29.93
CA LEU A 454 -18.65 -7.35 -29.97
C LEU A 454 -18.75 -8.88 -29.98
N ASP A 455 -19.60 -9.45 -29.12
CA ASP A 455 -19.81 -10.89 -29.04
C ASP A 455 -20.39 -11.45 -30.35
N TYR A 456 -21.28 -10.73 -31.03
CA TYR A 456 -21.79 -11.10 -32.35
C TYR A 456 -20.69 -11.15 -33.41
N TYR A 457 -19.80 -10.15 -33.47
CA TYR A 457 -18.70 -10.12 -34.46
C TYR A 457 -17.55 -11.07 -34.12
N THR A 458 -17.36 -11.42 -32.84
CA THR A 458 -16.29 -12.32 -32.36
C THR A 458 -16.76 -13.76 -32.08
N GLN A 459 -18.04 -14.08 -32.37
CA GLN A 459 -18.61 -15.40 -32.09
C GLN A 459 -17.85 -16.56 -32.73
N ALA A 460 -17.21 -16.33 -33.88
CA ALA A 460 -16.38 -17.31 -34.59
C ALA A 460 -15.12 -17.70 -33.82
N GLU A 461 -14.56 -16.80 -33.02
CA GLU A 461 -13.35 -17.06 -32.22
C GLU A 461 -13.65 -17.93 -31.00
N ARG A 462 -14.89 -17.88 -30.52
CA ARG A 462 -15.32 -18.55 -29.28
C ARG A 462 -16.13 -19.83 -29.53
N SER A 463 -16.67 -20.01 -30.75
CA SER A 463 -17.57 -21.11 -31.08
C SER A 463 -17.27 -21.66 -32.48
N LEU A 464 -16.78 -22.91 -32.53
CA LEU A 464 -16.53 -23.61 -33.79
C LEU A 464 -17.80 -23.76 -34.66
N PRO A 465 -18.99 -24.10 -34.12
CA PRO A 465 -20.23 -24.08 -34.90
C PRO A 465 -20.55 -22.72 -35.52
N ALA A 466 -20.34 -21.63 -34.79
CA ALA A 466 -20.57 -20.28 -35.30
C ALA A 466 -19.58 -19.93 -36.43
N LEU A 467 -18.31 -20.31 -36.29
CA LEU A 467 -17.32 -20.18 -37.36
C LEU A 467 -17.74 -20.93 -38.63
N ILE A 468 -18.18 -22.19 -38.49
CA ILE A 468 -18.63 -23.00 -39.62
C ILE A 468 -19.87 -22.38 -40.28
N GLN A 469 -20.82 -21.89 -39.48
CA GLN A 469 -22.04 -21.26 -39.98
C GLN A 469 -21.73 -19.97 -40.74
N ILE A 470 -20.95 -19.06 -40.14
CA ILE A 470 -20.49 -17.83 -40.81
C ILE A 470 -19.78 -18.20 -42.11
N ARG A 471 -18.90 -19.20 -42.10
CA ARG A 471 -18.19 -19.61 -43.32
C ARG A 471 -19.16 -20.08 -44.41
N ARG A 472 -20.17 -20.88 -44.07
CA ARG A 472 -21.21 -21.33 -45.02
C ARG A 472 -22.01 -20.16 -45.58
N GLU A 473 -22.34 -19.19 -44.74
CA GLU A 473 -23.05 -17.97 -45.14
C GLU A 473 -22.20 -17.09 -46.07
N TRP A 474 -20.88 -17.08 -45.92
CA TRP A 474 -20.00 -16.41 -46.87
C TRP A 474 -19.80 -17.22 -48.16
N ASP A 475 -19.70 -18.55 -48.05
CA ASP A 475 -19.47 -19.44 -49.19
C ASP A 475 -20.63 -19.40 -50.21
N GLN A 476 -21.86 -19.02 -49.79
CA GLN A 476 -22.99 -18.83 -50.71
C GLN A 476 -22.78 -17.70 -51.72
N PHE A 477 -21.88 -16.75 -51.43
CA PHE A 477 -21.54 -15.64 -52.31
C PHE A 477 -20.30 -15.92 -53.17
N LEU A 478 -19.71 -17.11 -53.06
CA LEU A 478 -18.63 -17.52 -53.96
C LEU A 478 -19.22 -17.88 -55.32
N VAL A 479 -18.84 -17.10 -56.31
CA VAL A 479 -19.18 -17.31 -57.71
C VAL A 479 -17.95 -17.74 -58.50
N SER A 480 -18.14 -18.37 -59.66
CA SER A 480 -17.03 -18.74 -60.55
C SER A 480 -16.25 -17.48 -60.94
N ASP A 481 -14.95 -17.64 -61.14
CA ASP A 481 -14.02 -16.69 -61.74
C ASP A 481 -14.52 -15.96 -63.01
N LYS A 482 -15.44 -16.59 -63.77
CA LYS A 482 -16.03 -16.05 -65.00
C LYS A 482 -17.37 -15.36 -64.81
N HIS A 483 -17.87 -15.26 -63.57
CA HIS A 483 -19.15 -14.62 -63.30
C HIS A 483 -19.01 -13.09 -63.47
N PRO A 484 -19.88 -12.43 -64.27
CA PRO A 484 -19.74 -11.02 -64.60
C PRO A 484 -19.80 -10.10 -63.38
N ASP A 485 -20.55 -10.49 -62.34
CA ASP A 485 -20.68 -9.74 -61.08
C ASP A 485 -19.71 -10.23 -59.98
N GLY A 486 -18.80 -11.15 -60.31
CA GLY A 486 -17.83 -11.68 -59.34
C GLY A 486 -16.67 -10.73 -59.12
N THR A 487 -16.34 -10.44 -57.86
CA THR A 487 -15.16 -9.65 -57.49
C THR A 487 -14.14 -10.51 -56.75
N SER A 488 -12.87 -10.33 -57.09
CA SER A 488 -11.75 -10.99 -56.39
C SER A 488 -11.48 -10.30 -55.07
N VAL A 489 -11.08 -11.07 -54.05
CA VAL A 489 -10.64 -10.51 -52.76
C VAL A 489 -9.43 -9.58 -53.00
N PRO A 490 -9.46 -8.32 -52.54
CA PRO A 490 -8.35 -7.40 -52.71
C PRO A 490 -7.08 -7.92 -52.04
N GLN A 491 -5.95 -7.88 -52.74
CA GLN A 491 -4.65 -8.31 -52.19
C GLN A 491 -3.97 -7.24 -51.31
N GLY A 492 -4.58 -6.06 -51.14
CA GLY A 492 -4.03 -4.93 -50.40
C GLY A 492 -5.06 -4.27 -49.48
N TRP A 493 -4.64 -3.17 -48.84
CA TRP A 493 -5.52 -2.38 -47.97
C TRP A 493 -6.65 -1.75 -48.79
N VAL A 494 -7.89 -2.06 -48.40
CA VAL A 494 -9.08 -1.39 -48.94
C VAL A 494 -9.23 -0.08 -48.17
N LEU A 495 -8.99 1.03 -48.87
CA LEU A 495 -9.31 2.35 -48.34
C LEU A 495 -10.79 2.63 -48.60
N PRO A 496 -11.53 3.15 -47.60
CA PRO A 496 -12.91 3.54 -47.82
C PRO A 496 -12.98 4.64 -48.87
N ASP A 497 -14.03 4.60 -49.70
CA ASP A 497 -14.34 5.67 -50.64
C ASP A 497 -14.59 6.98 -49.89
N GLN A 498 -14.46 8.11 -50.61
CA GLN A 498 -14.80 9.41 -50.04
C GLN A 498 -16.24 9.39 -49.53
N PRO A 499 -16.51 10.03 -48.37
CA PRO A 499 -17.83 10.01 -47.76
C PRO A 499 -18.89 10.46 -48.78
N ALA A 500 -19.92 9.64 -48.94
CA ALA A 500 -20.94 9.84 -49.97
C ALA A 500 -21.82 11.08 -49.73
N ASP A 501 -21.76 11.68 -48.54
CA ASP A 501 -22.54 12.85 -48.15
C ASP A 501 -21.75 13.73 -47.18
N ASP A 502 -22.00 15.04 -47.22
CA ASP A 502 -21.28 16.04 -46.42
C ASP A 502 -21.49 15.82 -44.91
N ILE A 503 -22.65 15.28 -44.53
CA ILE A 503 -22.95 14.93 -43.14
C ILE A 503 -22.00 13.84 -42.63
N TRP A 504 -21.71 12.82 -43.45
CA TRP A 504 -20.76 11.77 -43.07
C TRP A 504 -19.31 12.26 -43.10
N ALA A 505 -18.99 13.22 -43.98
CA ALA A 505 -17.68 13.86 -44.00
C ALA A 505 -17.37 14.57 -42.67
N THR A 506 -18.36 15.24 -42.06
CA THR A 506 -18.17 15.90 -40.75
C THR A 506 -17.85 14.94 -39.60
N ALA A 507 -18.19 13.65 -39.71
CA ALA A 507 -17.86 12.65 -38.69
C ALA A 507 -16.41 12.14 -38.78
N LEU A 508 -15.76 12.33 -39.93
CA LEU A 508 -14.38 11.93 -40.20
C LEU A 508 -13.38 13.08 -39.97
N GLU A 509 -13.85 14.33 -39.95
CA GLU A 509 -13.06 15.49 -39.52
C GLU A 509 -12.90 15.51 -37.99
N LYS A 510 -11.77 14.98 -37.51
CA LYS A 510 -11.27 15.22 -36.15
C LYS A 510 -9.78 15.48 -36.14
#